data_AF-A0A8H7AMM2-F1
#
_entry.id   AF-A0A8H7AMM2-F1
#
_cell.length_a   1.000
_cell.length_b   1.000
_cell.length_c   1.000
_cell.angle_alpha   90.00
_cell.angle_beta   90.00
_cell.angle_gamma   90.00
#
_symmetry.space_group_name_H-M   'P 1'
#
loop_
_entity.id
_entity.type
_entity.pdbx_description
1 polymer ?
#
loop_
_entity_poly.entity_id
_entity_poly.type
_entity_poly.pdbx_seq_one_letter_code
_entity_poly.pdbx_strand_id
1 'polypeptide(L)'
;MKPRGKPTSGIFAAQDEAIHPALKKPVSGAYSMSTLVSFEPYVDTTMRVFCDQLEARFAKNEGGKPPPFDFGQWLQIFSFDVIGDLTFSIRLGFLESGTDVDHVMASIWNTFRQTSVVSR
;
A
#
# COMPACT_ATOMS: atom_id res chain seq x y z
N MET A 1 -32.95 11.51 -14.25
CA MET A 1 -33.43 10.23 -13.66
C MET A 1 -32.42 9.81 -12.59
N LYS A 2 -32.70 10.03 -11.30
CA LYS A 2 -31.76 9.71 -10.21
C LYS A 2 -31.84 8.20 -9.95
N PRO A 3 -30.76 7.41 -10.06
CA PRO A 3 -30.85 5.97 -9.85
C PRO A 3 -31.27 5.70 -8.40
N ARG A 4 -32.41 5.01 -8.23
CA ARG A 4 -32.90 4.50 -6.93
C ARG A 4 -32.11 3.25 -6.54
N GLY A 5 -30.79 3.34 -6.48
CA GLY A 5 -29.93 2.29 -5.92
C GLY A 5 -29.72 2.56 -4.44
N LYS A 6 -30.07 1.60 -3.57
CA LYS A 6 -29.59 1.65 -2.18
C LYS A 6 -28.05 1.55 -2.21
N PRO A 7 -27.31 2.28 -1.36
CA PRO A 7 -25.87 2.12 -1.26
C PRO A 7 -25.57 0.65 -0.92
N THR A 8 -24.91 -0.07 -1.82
CA THR A 8 -24.39 -1.41 -1.51
C THR A 8 -23.25 -1.24 -0.52
N SER A 9 -23.35 -1.93 0.61
CA SER A 9 -22.32 -1.85 1.65
C SER A 9 -21.00 -2.41 1.12
N GLY A 10 -19.92 -1.64 1.24
CA GLY A 10 -18.58 -2.07 0.82
C GLY A 10 -18.07 -3.21 1.70
N ILE A 11 -17.07 -3.98 1.21
CA ILE A 11 -16.49 -5.13 1.93
C ILE A 11 -16.06 -4.79 3.37
N PHE A 12 -15.57 -3.57 3.61
CA PHE A 12 -15.14 -3.11 4.94
C PHE A 12 -16.27 -2.53 5.80
N ALA A 13 -17.37 -2.09 5.18
CA ALA A 13 -18.49 -1.43 5.86
C ALA A 13 -19.72 -2.34 6.01
N ALA A 14 -19.72 -3.51 5.38
CA ALA A 14 -20.78 -4.50 5.49
C ALA A 14 -20.81 -5.09 6.92
N GLN A 15 -21.86 -4.77 7.67
CA GLN A 15 -22.12 -5.32 9.01
C GLN A 15 -23.02 -6.57 8.97
N ASP A 16 -23.62 -6.86 7.81
CA ASP A 16 -24.48 -8.03 7.63
C ASP A 16 -23.63 -9.30 7.49
N GLU A 17 -23.83 -10.24 8.41
CA GLU A 17 -23.13 -11.52 8.49
C GLU A 17 -23.37 -12.42 7.27
N ALA A 18 -24.45 -12.26 6.52
CA ALA A 18 -24.67 -13.01 5.28
C ALA A 18 -23.88 -12.42 4.10
N ILE A 19 -23.71 -11.09 4.09
CA ILE A 19 -23.11 -10.34 2.97
C ILE A 19 -21.58 -10.28 3.12
N HIS A 20 -21.08 -10.06 4.34
CA HIS A 20 -19.65 -9.87 4.59
C HIS A 20 -18.79 -11.10 4.19
N PRO A 21 -19.16 -12.36 4.51
CA PRO A 21 -18.42 -13.54 4.05
C PRO A 21 -18.46 -13.71 2.53
N ALA A 22 -19.58 -13.37 1.89
CA ALA A 22 -19.72 -13.45 0.43
C ALA A 22 -18.78 -12.47 -0.28
N LEU A 23 -18.60 -11.25 0.28
CA LEU A 23 -17.64 -10.26 -0.22
C LEU A 23 -16.18 -10.62 0.10
N LYS A 24 -15.92 -11.25 1.26
CA LYS A 24 -14.57 -11.63 1.70
C LYS A 24 -14.01 -12.84 0.97
N LYS A 25 -14.85 -13.83 0.63
CA LYS A 25 -14.44 -15.12 0.07
C LYS A 25 -13.56 -15.04 -1.19
N PRO A 26 -13.81 -14.15 -2.17
CA PRO A 26 -12.94 -14.02 -3.34
C PRO A 26 -11.52 -13.56 -3.00
N VAL A 27 -11.36 -12.78 -1.93
CA VAL A 27 -10.09 -12.15 -1.54
C VAL A 27 -9.29 -13.06 -0.59
N SER A 28 -9.96 -13.89 0.21
CA SER A 28 -9.29 -14.68 1.26
C SER A 28 -8.24 -15.66 0.74
N GLY A 29 -8.37 -16.15 -0.50
CA GLY A 29 -7.39 -17.06 -1.10
C GLY A 29 -6.03 -16.42 -1.35
N ALA A 30 -5.99 -15.13 -1.65
CA ALA A 30 -4.75 -14.37 -1.86
C ALA A 30 -3.91 -14.27 -0.57
N TYR A 31 -4.55 -14.36 0.60
CA TYR A 31 -3.90 -14.26 1.92
C TYR A 31 -3.70 -15.62 2.60
N SER A 32 -3.81 -16.72 1.87
CA SER A 32 -3.52 -18.06 2.42
C SER A 32 -2.01 -18.28 2.59
N MET A 33 -1.60 -19.11 3.56
CA MET A 33 -0.18 -19.36 3.83
C MET A 33 0.60 -19.87 2.59
N SER A 34 -0.01 -20.71 1.77
CA SER A 34 0.60 -21.20 0.53
C SER A 34 0.83 -20.08 -0.48
N THR A 35 -0.10 -19.13 -0.58
CA THR A 35 0.03 -17.98 -1.48
C THR A 35 1.06 -16.99 -0.93
N LEU A 36 1.09 -16.75 0.38
CA LEU A 36 2.06 -15.86 1.01
C LEU A 36 3.51 -16.31 0.78
N VAL A 37 3.79 -17.62 0.85
CA VAL A 37 5.13 -18.14 0.54
C VAL A 37 5.50 -17.88 -0.92
N SER A 38 4.55 -17.98 -1.85
CA SER A 38 4.79 -17.64 -3.26
C SER A 38 5.11 -16.16 -3.50
N PHE A 39 4.82 -15.30 -2.52
CA PHE A 39 5.05 -13.87 -2.59
C PHE A 39 6.43 -13.43 -2.10
N GLU A 40 7.12 -14.27 -1.33
CA GLU A 40 8.46 -13.98 -0.78
C GLU A 40 9.44 -13.44 -1.84
N PRO A 41 9.53 -13.99 -3.06
CA PRO A 41 10.47 -13.48 -4.07
C PRO A 41 10.20 -12.03 -4.48
N TYR A 42 8.93 -11.60 -4.52
CA TYR A 42 8.54 -10.24 -4.90
C TYR A 42 8.85 -9.23 -3.78
N VAL A 43 8.72 -9.67 -2.53
CA VAL A 43 9.13 -8.87 -1.38
C VAL A 43 10.64 -8.71 -1.37
N ASP A 44 11.39 -9.79 -1.63
CA ASP A 44 12.85 -9.78 -1.66
C ASP A 44 13.42 -8.87 -2.76
N THR A 45 12.83 -8.87 -3.96
CA THR A 45 13.23 -7.97 -5.04
C THR A 45 13.02 -6.51 -4.66
N THR A 46 11.88 -6.19 -4.07
CA THR A 46 11.54 -4.83 -3.63
C THR A 46 12.43 -4.40 -2.45
N MET A 47 12.74 -5.32 -1.52
CA MET A 47 13.63 -5.07 -0.39
C MET A 47 15.04 -4.70 -0.84
N ARG A 48 15.58 -5.36 -1.88
CA ARG A 48 16.89 -5.01 -2.44
C ARG A 48 16.90 -3.57 -2.97
N VAL A 49 15.87 -3.20 -3.74
CA VAL A 49 15.74 -1.83 -4.26
C VAL A 49 15.63 -0.80 -3.14
N PHE A 50 14.88 -1.13 -2.08
CA PHE A 50 14.80 -0.28 -0.89
C PHE A 50 16.17 -0.06 -0.25
N CYS A 51 16.93 -1.13 0.01
CA CYS A 51 18.28 -1.03 0.55
C CYS A 51 19.21 -0.21 -0.35
N ASP A 52 19.18 -0.43 -1.67
CA ASP A 52 20.00 0.31 -2.63
C ASP A 52 19.69 1.82 -2.61
N GLN A 53 18.41 2.19 -2.54
CA GLN A 53 17.98 3.60 -2.44
C GLN A 53 18.42 4.24 -1.12
N LEU A 54 18.31 3.50 -0.02
CA LEU A 54 18.76 3.99 1.29
C LEU A 54 20.27 4.19 1.32
N GLU A 55 21.03 3.26 0.77
CA GLU A 55 22.48 3.34 0.72
C GLU A 55 22.94 4.52 -0.15
N ALA A 56 22.35 4.67 -1.33
CA ALA A 56 22.69 5.73 -2.29
C ALA A 56 22.37 7.14 -1.77
N ARG A 57 21.25 7.32 -1.05
CA ARG A 57 20.78 8.65 -0.63
C ARG A 57 21.23 9.07 0.77
N PHE A 58 21.40 8.12 1.68
CA PHE A 58 21.61 8.42 3.10
C PHE A 58 22.95 7.89 3.64
N ALA A 59 23.43 6.73 3.18
CA ALA A 59 24.66 6.12 3.70
C ALA A 59 25.93 6.67 3.02
N LYS A 60 25.92 6.85 1.69
CA LYS A 60 27.05 7.39 0.92
C LYS A 60 27.08 8.92 0.93
N ASN A 61 27.34 9.51 2.11
CA ASN A 61 27.61 10.95 2.21
C ASN A 61 29.12 11.19 2.31
N GLU A 62 29.76 11.52 1.19
CA GLU A 62 31.21 11.74 1.05
C GLU A 62 31.73 13.08 1.65
N GLY A 63 31.19 13.53 2.79
CA GLY A 63 31.78 14.67 3.52
C GLY A 63 30.81 15.77 3.98
N GLY A 64 29.52 15.49 4.06
CA GLY A 64 28.50 16.44 4.54
C GLY A 64 27.60 15.86 5.64
N LYS A 65 26.84 16.73 6.32
CA LYS A 65 25.79 16.32 7.26
C LYS A 65 24.71 15.53 6.47
N PRO A 66 24.33 14.31 6.92
CA PRO A 66 23.35 13.52 6.20
C PRO A 66 22.01 14.26 6.11
N PRO A 67 21.27 14.12 4.99
CA PRO A 67 19.93 14.69 4.87
C PRO A 67 19.00 14.06 5.92
N PRO A 68 17.94 14.79 6.34
CA PRO A 68 16.96 14.24 7.27
C PRO A 68 16.34 12.96 6.68
N PHE A 69 16.38 11.89 7.47
CA PHE A 69 15.85 10.59 7.09
C PHE A 69 14.61 10.26 7.94
N ASP A 70 13.44 10.27 7.30
CA ASP A 70 12.21 9.80 7.92
C ASP A 70 11.97 8.32 7.56
N PHE A 71 12.33 7.43 8.48
CA PHE A 71 12.14 6.00 8.28
C PHE A 71 10.67 5.61 8.09
N GLY A 72 9.73 6.33 8.75
CA GLY A 72 8.30 6.03 8.65
C GLY A 72 7.76 6.28 7.25
N GLN A 73 8.14 7.41 6.64
CA GLN A 73 7.79 7.72 5.26
C GLN A 73 8.36 6.69 4.28
N TRP A 74 9.63 6.32 4.45
CA TRP A 74 10.29 5.33 3.60
C TRP A 74 9.70 3.92 3.72
N LEU A 75 9.27 3.53 4.92
CA LEU A 75 8.57 2.27 5.14
C LEU A 75 7.20 2.26 4.46
N GLN A 76 6.51 3.39 4.45
CA GLN A 76 5.24 3.53 3.74
C GLN A 76 5.45 3.40 2.23
N ILE A 77 6.43 4.10 1.66
CA ILE A 77 6.85 3.99 0.24
C ILE A 77 7.17 2.53 -0.12
N PHE A 78 7.99 1.85 0.68
CA PHE A 78 8.29 0.43 0.50
C PHE A 78 7.03 -0.45 0.49
N SER A 79 6.13 -0.24 1.45
CA SER A 79 4.91 -1.05 1.56
C SER A 79 4.00 -0.90 0.33
N PHE A 80 3.92 0.30 -0.24
CA PHE A 80 3.14 0.55 -1.45
C PHE A 80 3.74 -0.14 -2.69
N ASP A 81 5.06 -0.11 -2.84
CA ASP A 81 5.72 -0.83 -3.94
C ASP A 81 5.63 -2.34 -3.78
N VAL A 82 5.71 -2.88 -2.55
CA VAL A 82 5.51 -4.32 -2.30
C VAL A 82 4.11 -4.75 -2.70
N ILE A 83 3.08 -4.02 -2.28
CA ILE A 83 1.69 -4.34 -2.66
C ILE A 83 1.47 -4.14 -4.17
N GLY A 84 2.13 -3.16 -4.78
CA GLY A 84 2.13 -2.96 -6.22
C GLY A 84 2.71 -4.15 -6.98
N ASP A 85 3.92 -4.57 -6.60
CA ASP A 85 4.61 -5.70 -7.21
C ASP A 85 3.82 -7.01 -6.98
N LEU A 86 3.24 -7.16 -5.78
CA LEU A 86 2.39 -8.29 -5.46
C LEU A 86 1.12 -8.38 -6.32
N THR A 87 0.46 -7.25 -6.53
CA THR A 87 -0.87 -7.21 -7.16
C THR A 87 -0.79 -7.15 -8.69
N PHE A 88 0.20 -6.42 -9.21
CA PHE A 88 0.33 -6.11 -10.63
C PHE A 88 1.61 -6.66 -11.26
N SER A 89 2.49 -7.31 -10.47
CA SER A 89 3.82 -7.75 -10.91
C SER A 89 4.66 -6.62 -11.52
N ILE A 90 4.36 -5.38 -11.10
CA ILE A 90 5.09 -4.18 -11.46
C ILE A 90 5.24 -3.32 -10.21
N ARG A 91 6.44 -2.75 -10.03
CA ARG A 91 6.66 -1.69 -9.04
C ARG A 91 5.98 -0.42 -9.53
N LEU A 92 5.33 0.29 -8.60
CA LEU A 92 4.60 1.52 -8.91
C LEU A 92 5.56 2.72 -9.05
N GLY A 93 6.79 2.59 -8.55
CA GLY A 93 7.85 3.59 -8.72
C GLY A 93 8.06 4.47 -7.49
N PHE A 94 7.45 4.14 -6.35
CA PHE A 94 7.54 4.95 -5.13
C PHE A 94 8.97 4.98 -4.60
N LEU A 95 9.68 3.85 -4.60
CA LEU A 95 11.05 3.73 -4.12
C LEU A 95 12.05 4.48 -5.00
N GLU A 96 11.89 4.41 -6.32
CA GLU A 96 12.74 5.10 -7.28
C GLU A 96 12.58 6.62 -7.18
N SER A 97 11.36 7.10 -7.01
CA SER A 97 11.07 8.53 -6.84
C SER A 97 11.45 9.02 -5.42
N GLY A 98 11.20 8.20 -4.41
CA GLY A 98 11.27 8.60 -2.99
C GLY A 98 10.14 9.56 -2.60
N THR A 99 9.06 9.62 -3.38
CA THR A 99 7.91 10.52 -3.16
C THR A 99 6.58 9.82 -3.44
N ASP A 100 5.47 10.45 -3.06
CA ASP A 100 4.12 9.96 -3.35
C ASP A 100 3.79 10.12 -4.84
N VAL A 101 3.97 9.04 -5.60
CA VAL A 101 3.67 8.99 -7.04
C VAL A 101 2.16 9.17 -7.24
N ASP A 102 1.80 10.10 -8.13
CA ASP A 102 0.41 10.45 -8.48
C ASP A 102 -0.51 10.79 -7.28
N HIS A 103 0.06 11.21 -6.15
CA HIS A 103 -0.67 11.53 -4.92
C HIS A 103 -1.54 10.39 -4.40
N VAL A 104 -1.18 9.14 -4.68
CA VAL A 104 -1.97 7.96 -4.33
C VAL A 104 -2.09 7.83 -2.81
N MET A 105 -0.99 8.00 -2.06
CA MET A 105 -1.03 7.91 -0.60
C MET A 105 -1.90 9.00 -0.01
N ALA A 106 -1.75 10.24 -0.49
CA ALA A 106 -2.57 11.37 -0.04
C ALA A 106 -4.06 11.17 -0.36
N SER A 107 -4.38 10.61 -1.53
CA SER A 107 -5.75 10.30 -1.95
C SER A 107 -6.40 9.22 -1.07
N ILE A 108 -5.65 8.15 -0.76
CA ILE A 108 -6.10 7.09 0.14
C ILE A 108 -6.35 7.65 1.53
N TRP A 109 -5.42 8.46 2.06
CA TRP A 109 -5.58 9.11 3.35
C TRP A 109 -6.82 10.00 3.42
N ASN A 110 -7.04 10.83 2.40
CA ASN A 110 -8.24 11.67 2.30
C ASN A 110 -9.52 10.84 2.25
N THR A 111 -9.50 9.72 1.52
CA THR A 111 -10.63 8.79 1.45
C THR A 111 -10.94 8.19 2.81
N PHE A 112 -9.91 7.73 3.55
CA PHE A 112 -10.10 7.22 4.91
C PHE A 112 -10.65 8.27 5.84
N ARG A 113 -10.16 9.51 5.77
CA ARG A 113 -10.70 10.62 6.56
C ARG A 113 -12.17 10.88 6.26
N GLN A 114 -12.55 10.91 4.98
CA GLN A 114 -13.94 11.15 4.56
C GLN A 114 -14.90 10.00 4.90
N THR A 115 -14.41 8.76 4.88
CA THR A 115 -15.21 7.56 5.15
C THR A 115 -15.24 7.20 6.64
N SER A 116 -14.32 7.73 7.44
CA SER A 116 -14.37 7.60 8.89
C SER A 116 -15.63 8.28 9.45
N VAL A 117 -16.39 7.54 10.27
CA VAL A 117 -17.61 8.05 10.91
C VAL A 117 -17.30 9.23 11.85
N VAL A 118 -16.04 9.35 12.28
CA VAL A 118 -15.54 10.45 13.11
C VAL A 118 -14.76 11.44 12.24
N SER A 119 -15.47 12.15 11.37
CA SER A 119 -14.97 13.40 10.80
C SER A 119 -15.80 14.55 11.36
N ARG A 120 -15.29 15.19 12.42
CA ARG A 120 -15.71 16.52 12.88
C ARG A 120 -14.54 17.48 12.72
#